data_AF-A0A972XRS6-F1
#
_entry.id   AF-A0A972XRS6-F1
#
_cell.length_a   1.000
_cell.length_b   1.000
_cell.length_c   1.000
_cell.angle_alpha   90.00
_cell.angle_beta   90.00
_cell.angle_gamma   90.00
#
_symmetry.space_group_name_H-M   'P 1'
#
loop_
_entity.id
_entity.type
_entity.pdbx_description
1 polymer ?
#
loop_
_entity_poly.entity_id
_entity_poly.type
_entity_poly.pdbx_seq_one_letter_code
_entity_poly.pdbx_strand_id
1 'polypeptide(L)'
;GYAPADVKAAWLPKLASGEALVVLAYQERGARYKLAKCDAKAVAAQGAYAVTATKSIVAAGDLADAFIVPAMLDGAMALFLVERTATGVSSQGYVTQDGARAAEVSFQNAPATLVTTDGAKALAHAVDIGIAATCAEAVGVMDKTLAVTVDYMNTRKQFNVVISSFQALRHRVADMKMQLELARSMSFYAALKLNAPEDERRRAMARAKYQLGMSMRFVGQQAVQLHGGIGVTDEYIVSHYFKKLTAMEMTFGDTLHHLGDVSEQMQDTAGVFA
;
A
#
# COMPACT_ATOMS: atom_id res chain seq x y z
N GLY A 1 -11.14 -2.47 16.05
CA GLY A 1 -11.59 -1.36 16.90
C GLY A 1 -13.05 -1.01 16.67
N TYR A 2 -13.40 -0.62 15.44
CA TYR A 2 -14.60 0.18 15.13
C TYR A 2 -15.92 -0.58 15.01
N ALA A 3 -15.90 -1.83 14.52
CA ALA A 3 -17.11 -2.60 14.25
C ALA A 3 -17.95 -2.92 15.52
N PRO A 4 -19.29 -3.01 15.42
CA PRO A 4 -20.15 -3.62 16.41
C PRO A 4 -19.75 -5.07 16.77
N ALA A 5 -20.17 -5.55 17.94
CA ALA A 5 -19.74 -6.85 18.47
C ALA A 5 -20.23 -8.04 17.64
N ASP A 6 -21.46 -7.97 17.13
CA ASP A 6 -22.08 -8.94 16.22
C ASP A 6 -21.33 -9.04 14.89
N VAL A 7 -21.00 -7.90 14.27
CA VAL A 7 -20.18 -7.86 13.03
C VAL A 7 -18.80 -8.48 13.27
N LYS A 8 -18.17 -8.18 14.41
CA LYS A 8 -16.88 -8.77 14.78
C LYS A 8 -16.98 -10.29 14.96
N ALA A 9 -18.00 -10.77 15.69
CA ALA A 9 -18.20 -12.18 15.96
C ALA A 9 -18.45 -12.99 14.68
N ALA A 10 -19.15 -12.40 13.70
CA ALA A 10 -19.45 -13.06 12.43
C ALA A 10 -18.23 -13.17 11.48
N TRP A 11 -17.36 -12.16 11.46
CA TRP A 11 -16.30 -12.03 10.44
C TRP A 11 -14.88 -12.28 10.92
N LEU A 12 -14.50 -11.84 12.13
CA LEU A 12 -13.10 -11.93 12.59
C LEU A 12 -12.57 -13.36 12.68
N PRO A 13 -13.33 -14.38 13.15
CA PRO A 13 -12.84 -15.75 13.16
C PRO A 13 -12.52 -16.29 11.76
N LYS A 14 -13.39 -16.01 10.78
CA LYS A 14 -13.21 -16.44 9.38
C LYS A 14 -12.01 -15.77 8.72
N LEU A 15 -11.80 -14.49 9.03
CA LEU A 15 -10.61 -13.75 8.58
C LEU A 15 -9.33 -14.33 9.17
N ALA A 16 -9.34 -14.67 10.46
CA ALA A 16 -8.18 -15.23 11.14
C ALA A 16 -7.85 -16.66 10.68
N SER A 17 -8.86 -17.48 10.35
CA SER A 17 -8.64 -18.83 9.80
C SER A 17 -8.33 -18.84 8.31
N GLY A 18 -8.56 -17.74 7.59
CA GLY A 18 -8.40 -17.66 6.14
C GLY A 18 -9.57 -18.24 5.34
N GLU A 19 -10.70 -18.56 6.00
CA GLU A 19 -11.94 -19.00 5.35
C GLU A 19 -12.66 -17.87 4.60
N ALA A 20 -12.39 -16.62 4.96
CA ALA A 20 -12.92 -15.45 4.27
C ALA A 20 -11.82 -14.44 3.99
N LEU A 21 -11.90 -13.79 2.83
CA LEU A 21 -11.09 -12.66 2.41
C LEU A 21 -11.95 -11.39 2.40
N VAL A 22 -11.72 -10.49 3.36
CA VAL A 22 -12.34 -9.16 3.36
C VAL A 22 -11.30 -8.12 2.97
N VAL A 23 -11.61 -7.31 1.96
CA VAL A 23 -10.66 -6.32 1.41
C VAL A 23 -11.21 -4.90 1.52
N LEU A 24 -10.30 -3.93 1.62
CA LEU A 24 -10.66 -2.51 1.65
C LEU A 24 -10.90 -1.98 0.23
N ALA A 25 -12.11 -1.50 -0.05
CA ALA A 25 -12.49 -0.90 -1.33
C ALA A 25 -12.64 0.62 -1.18
N TYR A 26 -11.54 1.34 -0.95
CA TYR A 26 -11.59 2.77 -0.62
C TYR A 26 -11.36 3.71 -1.81
N GLN A 27 -10.53 3.31 -2.77
CA GLN A 27 -10.12 4.18 -3.88
C GLN A 27 -11.25 4.45 -4.86
N GLU A 28 -11.36 5.71 -5.30
CA GLU A 28 -12.29 6.18 -6.32
C GLU A 28 -11.55 6.97 -7.40
N ARG A 29 -12.06 6.90 -8.63
CA ARG A 29 -11.52 7.70 -9.75
C ARG A 29 -11.65 9.18 -9.42
N GLY A 30 -10.52 9.85 -9.26
CA GLY A 30 -10.47 11.29 -8.94
C GLY A 30 -10.24 11.62 -7.46
N ALA A 31 -10.22 10.63 -6.56
CA ALA A 31 -9.75 10.82 -5.17
C ALA A 31 -8.22 10.92 -5.10
N ARG A 32 -7.50 10.22 -6.00
CA ARG A 32 -6.05 10.00 -5.92
C ARG A 32 -5.71 9.47 -4.52
N TYR A 33 -4.92 10.20 -3.74
CA TYR A 33 -4.55 9.81 -2.36
C TYR A 33 -5.35 10.54 -1.27
N LYS A 34 -6.32 11.39 -1.64
CA LYS A 34 -7.12 12.16 -0.67
C LYS A 34 -8.19 11.28 -0.04
N LEU A 35 -7.91 10.72 1.14
CA LEU A 35 -8.83 9.83 1.86
C LEU A 35 -10.18 10.49 2.21
N ALA A 36 -10.21 11.81 2.39
CA ALA A 36 -11.43 12.55 2.68
C ALA A 36 -12.36 12.73 1.46
N LYS A 37 -11.86 12.51 0.23
CA LYS A 37 -12.67 12.62 -0.99
C LYS A 37 -13.36 11.29 -1.28
N CYS A 38 -14.69 11.29 -1.21
CA CYS A 38 -15.53 10.11 -1.40
C CYS A 38 -16.88 10.52 -2.02
N ASP A 39 -17.13 10.05 -3.22
CA ASP A 39 -18.36 10.24 -3.97
C ASP A 39 -19.38 9.11 -3.72
N ALA A 40 -18.92 7.97 -3.18
CA ALA A 40 -19.80 6.87 -2.75
C ALA A 40 -20.85 7.34 -1.74
N LYS A 41 -22.08 6.84 -1.88
CA LYS A 41 -23.22 7.21 -1.04
C LYS A 41 -23.79 6.00 -0.32
N ALA A 42 -24.25 6.22 0.90
CA ALA A 42 -25.02 5.27 1.67
C ALA A 42 -26.35 5.91 2.09
N VAL A 43 -27.41 5.10 2.12
CA VAL A 43 -28.74 5.50 2.60
C VAL A 43 -29.26 4.47 3.58
N ALA A 44 -30.04 4.92 4.57
CA ALA A 44 -30.81 4.02 5.42
C ALA A 44 -32.02 3.49 4.62
N ALA A 45 -32.21 2.18 4.60
CA ALA A 45 -33.30 1.49 3.91
C ALA A 45 -33.90 0.42 4.82
N GLN A 46 -35.13 0.64 5.32
CA GLN A 46 -35.93 -0.36 6.04
C GLN A 46 -35.21 -1.03 7.24
N GLY A 47 -34.43 -0.26 8.01
CA GLY A 47 -33.66 -0.79 9.14
C GLY A 47 -32.30 -1.40 8.77
N ALA A 48 -31.93 -1.36 7.49
CA ALA A 48 -30.60 -1.69 6.98
C ALA A 48 -29.99 -0.49 6.24
N TYR A 49 -28.81 -0.67 5.66
CA TYR A 49 -28.16 0.33 4.80
C TYR A 49 -28.02 -0.21 3.37
N ALA A 50 -28.01 0.71 2.41
CA ALA A 50 -27.68 0.41 1.02
C ALA A 50 -26.57 1.35 0.54
N VAL A 51 -25.59 0.79 -0.18
CA VAL A 51 -24.44 1.54 -0.72
C VAL A 51 -24.50 1.60 -2.24
N THR A 52 -24.26 2.79 -2.79
CA THR A 52 -24.03 3.03 -4.22
C THR A 52 -22.67 3.68 -4.42
N ALA A 53 -21.79 2.98 -5.12
CA ALA A 53 -20.39 3.36 -5.25
C ALA A 53 -19.72 2.70 -6.47
N THR A 54 -18.63 3.30 -6.94
CA THR A 54 -17.67 2.65 -7.85
C THR A 54 -16.29 2.80 -7.24
N LYS A 55 -15.66 1.67 -6.90
CA LYS A 55 -14.35 1.61 -6.29
C LYS A 55 -13.35 1.00 -7.27
N SER A 56 -12.17 1.58 -7.33
CA SER A 56 -11.12 1.21 -8.28
C SER A 56 -9.90 0.64 -7.57
N ILE A 57 -9.15 -0.20 -8.29
CA ILE A 57 -7.89 -0.80 -7.80
C ILE A 57 -8.10 -1.52 -6.45
N VAL A 58 -9.22 -2.23 -6.31
CA VAL A 58 -9.52 -3.00 -5.09
C VAL A 58 -8.68 -4.27 -5.10
N ALA A 59 -7.66 -4.32 -4.25
CA ALA A 59 -6.73 -5.46 -4.17
C ALA A 59 -7.49 -6.77 -3.96
N ALA A 60 -7.26 -7.76 -4.84
CA ALA A 60 -7.94 -9.05 -4.86
C ALA A 60 -9.49 -8.96 -4.78
N GLY A 61 -10.10 -7.86 -5.24
CA GLY A 61 -11.54 -7.63 -5.08
C GLY A 61 -12.42 -8.62 -5.83
N ASP A 62 -11.89 -9.29 -6.85
CA ASP A 62 -12.56 -10.35 -7.59
C ASP A 62 -12.55 -11.71 -6.88
N LEU A 63 -11.68 -11.87 -5.88
CA LEU A 63 -11.58 -13.06 -5.02
C LEU A 63 -12.10 -12.81 -3.58
N ALA A 64 -12.43 -11.56 -3.23
CA ALA A 64 -12.92 -11.22 -1.91
C ALA A 64 -14.31 -11.81 -1.63
N ASP A 65 -14.57 -12.17 -0.38
CA ASP A 65 -15.89 -12.57 0.10
C ASP A 65 -16.73 -11.35 0.50
N ALA A 66 -16.08 -10.30 1.01
CA ALA A 66 -16.72 -9.03 1.30
C ALA A 66 -15.75 -7.84 1.18
N PHE A 67 -16.33 -6.65 1.15
CA PHE A 67 -15.64 -5.38 1.03
C PHE A 67 -15.90 -4.51 2.26
N ILE A 68 -14.86 -3.82 2.74
CA ILE A 68 -15.02 -2.63 3.58
C ILE A 68 -15.08 -1.42 2.65
N VAL A 69 -16.22 -0.73 2.64
CA VAL A 69 -16.53 0.36 1.71
C VAL A 69 -16.76 1.65 2.49
N PRO A 70 -15.90 2.68 2.35
CA PRO A 70 -16.23 4.02 2.79
C PRO A 70 -17.27 4.64 1.87
N ALA A 71 -18.31 5.21 2.46
CA ALA A 71 -19.38 5.92 1.76
C ALA A 71 -19.95 7.05 2.63
N MET A 72 -20.47 8.09 1.98
CA MET A 72 -21.11 9.24 2.63
C MET A 72 -22.54 8.88 3.06
N LEU A 73 -22.79 8.94 4.37
CA LEU A 73 -24.09 8.77 5.02
C LEU A 73 -24.45 10.10 5.69
N ASP A 74 -25.56 10.72 5.28
CA ASP A 74 -26.07 11.98 5.85
C ASP A 74 -25.03 13.11 5.95
N GLY A 75 -24.13 13.18 4.96
CA GLY A 75 -23.08 14.20 4.85
C GLY A 75 -21.76 13.87 5.56
N ALA A 76 -21.65 12.73 6.24
CA ALA A 76 -20.42 12.27 6.89
C ALA A 76 -19.97 10.90 6.34
N MET A 77 -18.65 10.64 6.37
CA MET A 77 -18.12 9.34 5.93
C MET A 77 -18.34 8.27 7.00
N ALA A 78 -18.99 7.17 6.61
CA ALA A 78 -19.12 5.94 7.38
C ALA A 78 -18.41 4.78 6.66
N LEU A 79 -18.12 3.70 7.40
CA LEU A 79 -17.63 2.44 6.82
C LEU A 79 -18.73 1.39 6.83
N PHE A 80 -18.82 0.65 5.74
CA PHE A 80 -19.79 -0.42 5.54
C PHE A 80 -19.10 -1.72 5.16
N LEU A 81 -19.65 -2.84 5.61
CA LEU A 81 -19.31 -4.16 5.10
C LEU A 81 -20.36 -4.55 4.06
N VAL A 82 -19.90 -4.92 2.86
CA VAL A 82 -20.75 -5.33 1.74
C VAL A 82 -20.24 -6.67 1.20
N GLU A 83 -21.08 -7.70 1.23
CA GLU A 83 -20.73 -9.02 0.71
C GLU A 83 -20.63 -9.00 -0.82
N ARG A 84 -19.65 -9.70 -1.39
CA ARG A 84 -19.44 -9.72 -2.85
C ARG A 84 -20.62 -10.33 -3.61
N THR A 85 -21.32 -11.28 -3.01
CA THR A 85 -22.46 -11.98 -3.59
C THR A 85 -23.79 -11.27 -3.37
N ALA A 86 -23.82 -10.12 -2.69
CA ALA A 86 -25.04 -9.38 -2.47
C ALA A 86 -25.61 -8.82 -3.78
N THR A 87 -26.94 -8.70 -3.85
CA THR A 87 -27.63 -8.08 -4.98
C THR A 87 -27.11 -6.67 -5.21
N GLY A 88 -26.84 -6.31 -6.47
CA GLY A 88 -26.32 -5.00 -6.83
C GLY A 88 -24.82 -4.84 -6.67
N VAL A 89 -24.07 -5.92 -6.42
CA VAL A 89 -22.59 -5.91 -6.42
C VAL A 89 -22.08 -6.54 -7.71
N SER A 90 -21.12 -5.87 -8.36
CA SER A 90 -20.39 -6.40 -9.50
C SER A 90 -18.90 -6.11 -9.34
N SER A 91 -18.06 -7.13 -9.57
CA SER A 91 -16.61 -7.04 -9.44
C SER A 91 -15.93 -7.56 -10.69
N GLN A 92 -15.13 -6.71 -11.34
CA GLN A 92 -14.38 -7.04 -12.54
C GLN A 92 -12.88 -7.07 -12.22
N GLY A 93 -12.31 -8.27 -12.13
CA GLY A 93 -10.90 -8.48 -11.85
C GLY A 93 -9.97 -8.25 -13.05
N TYR A 94 -8.75 -7.83 -12.77
CA TYR A 94 -7.66 -7.66 -13.72
C TYR A 94 -6.29 -7.86 -13.05
N VAL A 95 -5.28 -8.10 -13.89
CA VAL A 95 -3.89 -8.25 -13.44
C VAL A 95 -3.20 -6.88 -13.44
N THR A 96 -2.45 -6.57 -12.40
CA THR A 96 -1.67 -5.34 -12.28
C THR A 96 -0.29 -5.49 -12.91
N GLN A 97 0.42 -4.37 -13.10
CA GLN A 97 1.74 -4.36 -13.77
C GLN A 97 2.81 -5.20 -13.06
N ASP A 98 2.69 -5.38 -11.75
CA ASP A 98 3.54 -6.25 -10.93
C ASP A 98 3.07 -7.71 -10.86
N GLY A 99 2.02 -8.07 -11.60
CA GLY A 99 1.46 -9.43 -11.64
C GLY A 99 0.50 -9.76 -10.50
N ALA A 100 0.17 -8.80 -9.63
CA ALA A 100 -0.87 -8.96 -8.61
C ALA A 100 -2.28 -8.86 -9.23
N ARG A 101 -3.32 -8.94 -8.38
CA ARG A 101 -4.72 -8.84 -8.80
C ARG A 101 -5.38 -7.62 -8.17
N ALA A 102 -6.17 -6.91 -8.97
CA ALA A 102 -7.06 -5.87 -8.51
C ALA A 102 -8.41 -5.99 -9.22
N ALA A 103 -9.42 -5.28 -8.73
CA ALA A 103 -10.74 -5.23 -9.35
C ALA A 103 -11.31 -3.81 -9.38
N GLU A 104 -12.11 -3.54 -10.40
CA GLU A 104 -13.12 -2.48 -10.36
C GLU A 104 -14.38 -3.08 -9.73
N VAL A 105 -14.85 -2.48 -8.65
CA VAL A 105 -16.01 -2.97 -7.91
C VAL A 105 -17.09 -1.89 -7.93
N SER A 106 -18.29 -2.27 -8.36
CA SER A 106 -19.43 -1.37 -8.40
C SER A 106 -20.55 -1.90 -7.53
N PHE A 107 -21.25 -0.96 -6.89
CA PHE A 107 -22.32 -1.18 -5.95
C PHE A 107 -23.52 -0.36 -6.41
N GLN A 108 -24.68 -0.98 -6.60
CA GLN A 108 -25.93 -0.36 -7.00
C GLN A 108 -27.00 -0.68 -5.96
N ASN A 109 -27.20 0.23 -5.00
CA ASN A 109 -28.07 0.03 -3.84
C ASN A 109 -27.80 -1.30 -3.13
N ALA A 110 -26.53 -1.68 -3.04
CA ALA A 110 -26.12 -2.96 -2.48
C ALA A 110 -26.38 -3.00 -0.97
N PRO A 111 -27.02 -4.06 -0.44
CA PRO A 111 -27.21 -4.23 1.00
C PRO A 111 -25.89 -4.15 1.76
N ALA A 112 -25.88 -3.38 2.83
CA ALA A 112 -24.67 -3.02 3.55
C ALA A 112 -24.88 -3.08 5.07
N THR A 113 -23.87 -3.60 5.78
CA THR A 113 -23.83 -3.62 7.24
C THR A 113 -22.96 -2.46 7.73
N LEU A 114 -23.48 -1.61 8.62
CA LEU A 114 -22.70 -0.51 9.18
C LEU A 114 -21.58 -1.03 10.07
N VAL A 115 -20.34 -0.63 9.77
CA VAL A 115 -19.15 -0.92 10.58
C VAL A 115 -18.91 0.21 11.57
N THR A 116 -19.01 1.46 11.15
CA THR A 116 -18.87 2.62 12.05
C THR A 116 -19.34 3.89 11.36
N THR A 117 -19.91 4.81 12.12
CA THR A 117 -20.19 6.18 11.68
C THR A 117 -18.95 7.08 11.74
N ASP A 118 -17.92 6.70 12.49
CA ASP A 118 -16.61 7.37 12.52
C ASP A 118 -15.71 6.86 11.38
N GLY A 119 -16.24 6.93 10.15
CA GLY A 119 -15.65 6.25 9.00
C GLY A 119 -14.35 6.89 8.53
N ALA A 120 -14.26 8.23 8.58
CA ALA A 120 -13.04 8.96 8.21
C ALA A 120 -11.85 8.56 9.09
N LYS A 121 -12.02 8.57 10.42
CA LYS A 121 -10.98 8.16 11.36
C LYS A 121 -10.60 6.69 11.20
N ALA A 122 -11.60 5.83 11.03
CA ALA A 122 -11.38 4.39 10.86
C ALA A 122 -10.64 4.06 9.56
N LEU A 123 -11.04 4.66 8.43
CA LEU A 123 -10.35 4.51 7.14
C LEU A 123 -8.92 4.98 7.24
N ALA A 124 -8.72 6.16 7.80
CA ALA A 124 -7.42 6.77 7.88
C ALA A 124 -6.50 5.94 8.80
N HIS A 125 -6.99 5.39 9.92
CA HIS A 125 -6.23 4.45 10.74
C HIS A 125 -5.92 3.13 10.00
N ALA A 126 -6.85 2.58 9.24
CA ALA A 126 -6.60 1.39 8.42
C ALA A 126 -5.51 1.63 7.36
N VAL A 127 -5.49 2.81 6.74
CA VAL A 127 -4.43 3.21 5.80
C VAL A 127 -3.07 3.36 6.50
N ASP A 128 -3.01 3.89 7.73
CA ASP A 128 -1.76 3.94 8.51
C ASP A 128 -1.19 2.53 8.75
N ILE A 129 -2.05 1.57 9.12
CA ILE A 129 -1.66 0.16 9.29
C ILE A 129 -1.18 -0.42 7.95
N GLY A 130 -1.92 -0.15 6.87
CA GLY A 130 -1.57 -0.58 5.52
C GLY A 130 -0.21 -0.05 5.08
N ILE A 131 0.08 1.23 5.35
CA ILE A 131 1.37 1.86 5.09
C ILE A 131 2.49 1.13 5.84
N ALA A 132 2.35 0.91 7.15
CA ALA A 132 3.38 0.22 7.94
C ALA A 132 3.65 -1.21 7.42
N ALA A 133 2.60 -1.93 7.05
CA ALA A 133 2.70 -3.26 6.46
C ALA A 133 3.40 -3.25 5.08
N THR A 134 3.00 -2.34 4.19
CA THR A 134 3.68 -2.13 2.89
C THR A 134 5.15 -1.77 3.08
N CYS A 135 5.47 -1.00 4.12
CA CYS A 135 6.87 -0.68 4.40
C CYS A 135 7.70 -1.92 4.79
N ALA A 136 7.14 -2.79 5.62
CA ALA A 136 7.80 -4.04 5.99
C ALA A 136 8.00 -4.96 4.79
N GLU A 137 6.97 -5.13 3.94
CA GLU A 137 7.07 -5.91 2.71
C GLU A 137 8.14 -5.33 1.76
N ALA A 138 8.18 -4.01 1.59
CA ALA A 138 9.11 -3.35 0.68
C ALA A 138 10.57 -3.58 1.08
N VAL A 139 10.87 -3.61 2.38
CA VAL A 139 12.20 -3.96 2.89
C VAL A 139 12.58 -5.37 2.46
N GLY A 140 11.68 -6.35 2.59
CA GLY A 140 11.92 -7.73 2.15
C GLY A 140 12.15 -7.82 0.63
N VAL A 141 11.36 -7.09 -0.16
CA VAL A 141 11.52 -7.04 -1.62
C VAL A 141 12.87 -6.41 -2.00
N MET A 142 13.25 -5.28 -1.39
CA MET A 142 14.55 -4.63 -1.64
C MET A 142 15.73 -5.51 -1.21
N ASP A 143 15.64 -6.19 -0.07
CA ASP A 143 16.67 -7.10 0.41
C ASP A 143 16.91 -8.24 -0.58
N LYS A 144 15.83 -8.87 -1.05
CA LYS A 144 15.94 -9.93 -2.07
C LYS A 144 16.42 -9.42 -3.42
N THR A 145 16.00 -8.21 -3.82
CA THR A 145 16.46 -7.55 -5.05
C THR A 145 17.97 -7.34 -5.01
N LEU A 146 18.49 -6.83 -3.89
CA LEU A 146 19.93 -6.64 -3.68
C LEU A 146 20.68 -7.98 -3.73
N ALA A 147 20.18 -9.00 -3.03
CA ALA A 147 20.81 -10.32 -3.01
C ALA A 147 20.95 -10.92 -4.42
N VAL A 148 19.85 -10.96 -5.19
CA VAL A 148 19.86 -11.46 -6.58
C VAL A 148 20.82 -10.65 -7.46
N THR A 149 20.90 -9.33 -7.24
CA THR A 149 21.82 -8.46 -7.97
C THR A 149 23.28 -8.79 -7.67
N VAL A 150 23.62 -9.00 -6.40
CA VAL A 150 24.98 -9.38 -6.00
C VAL A 150 25.36 -10.75 -6.56
N ASP A 151 24.46 -11.72 -6.50
CA ASP A 151 24.67 -13.06 -7.07
C ASP A 151 24.93 -12.99 -8.58
N TYR A 152 24.15 -12.19 -9.31
CA TYR A 152 24.38 -11.95 -10.74
C TYR A 152 25.76 -11.31 -10.98
N MET A 153 26.13 -10.31 -10.20
CA MET A 153 27.42 -9.62 -10.36
C MET A 153 28.62 -10.53 -10.10
N ASN A 154 28.49 -11.53 -9.22
CA ASN A 154 29.54 -12.49 -8.92
C ASN A 154 29.68 -13.60 -9.96
N THR A 155 28.69 -13.80 -10.82
CA THR A 155 28.69 -14.86 -11.84
C THR A 155 28.87 -14.33 -13.26
N ARG A 156 28.36 -13.12 -13.54
CA ARG A 156 28.46 -12.48 -14.85
C ARG A 156 29.89 -12.04 -15.12
N LYS A 157 30.45 -12.46 -16.26
CA LYS A 157 31.78 -12.08 -16.72
C LYS A 157 31.73 -11.06 -17.86
N GLN A 158 32.58 -10.05 -17.78
CA GLN A 158 32.91 -9.10 -18.85
C GLN A 158 34.40 -8.77 -18.77
N PHE A 159 35.05 -8.57 -19.92
CA PHE A 159 36.50 -8.32 -19.97
C PHE A 159 37.30 -9.39 -19.20
N ASN A 160 36.90 -10.66 -19.35
CA ASN A 160 37.48 -11.85 -18.71
C ASN A 160 37.48 -11.89 -17.17
N VAL A 161 36.79 -10.96 -16.50
CA VAL A 161 36.62 -10.94 -15.03
C VAL A 161 35.14 -10.89 -14.66
N VAL A 162 34.80 -11.27 -13.44
CA VAL A 162 33.42 -11.10 -12.92
C VAL A 162 33.13 -9.62 -12.73
N ILE A 163 31.91 -9.16 -13.03
CA ILE A 163 31.62 -7.72 -12.99
C ILE A 163 31.69 -7.15 -11.56
N SER A 164 31.57 -7.99 -10.52
CA SER A 164 31.80 -7.57 -9.13
C SER A 164 33.22 -7.10 -8.82
N SER A 165 34.22 -7.36 -9.68
CA SER A 165 35.57 -6.84 -9.49
C SER A 165 35.68 -5.33 -9.74
N PHE A 166 34.80 -4.75 -10.56
CA PHE A 166 34.83 -3.33 -10.91
C PHE A 166 34.37 -2.46 -9.74
N GLN A 167 35.22 -1.53 -9.28
CA GLN A 167 34.89 -0.65 -8.13
C GLN A 167 33.63 0.19 -8.35
N ALA A 168 33.43 0.73 -9.56
CA ALA A 168 32.25 1.53 -9.86
C ALA A 168 30.94 0.77 -9.62
N LEU A 169 30.89 -0.54 -9.89
CA LEU A 169 29.70 -1.35 -9.63
C LEU A 169 29.58 -1.70 -8.14
N ARG A 170 30.70 -1.95 -7.44
CA ARG A 170 30.69 -2.16 -5.99
C ARG A 170 30.20 -0.93 -5.21
N HIS A 171 30.56 0.29 -5.64
CA HIS A 171 30.05 1.52 -5.03
C HIS A 171 28.53 1.63 -5.17
N ARG A 172 27.97 1.33 -6.36
CA ARG A 172 26.52 1.31 -6.55
C ARG A 172 25.82 0.31 -5.64
N VAL A 173 26.37 -0.89 -5.47
CA VAL A 173 25.84 -1.90 -4.55
C VAL A 173 25.90 -1.42 -3.10
N ALA A 174 26.97 -0.73 -2.71
CA ALA A 174 27.08 -0.12 -1.38
C ALA A 174 25.98 0.94 -1.15
N ASP A 175 25.71 1.80 -2.14
CA ASP A 175 24.63 2.78 -2.07
C ASP A 175 23.25 2.11 -1.99
N MET A 176 23.03 1.03 -2.76
CA MET A 176 21.80 0.24 -2.67
C MET A 176 21.62 -0.35 -1.27
N LYS A 177 22.68 -0.88 -0.66
CA LYS A 177 22.66 -1.41 0.71
C LYS A 177 22.35 -0.31 1.72
N MET A 178 22.93 0.89 1.57
CA MET A 178 22.61 2.04 2.40
C MET A 178 21.11 2.40 2.32
N GLN A 179 20.55 2.46 1.11
CA GLN A 179 19.11 2.73 0.94
C GLN A 179 18.23 1.65 1.59
N LEU A 180 18.61 0.38 1.48
CA LEU A 180 17.92 -0.71 2.17
C LEU A 180 17.94 -0.55 3.69
N GLU A 181 19.08 -0.16 4.29
CA GLU A 181 19.15 0.06 5.74
C GLU A 181 18.33 1.27 6.20
N LEU A 182 18.32 2.37 5.42
CA LEU A 182 17.45 3.52 5.69
C LEU A 182 15.98 3.13 5.65
N ALA A 183 15.57 2.38 4.62
CA ALA A 183 14.22 1.85 4.52
C ALA A 183 13.85 0.91 5.68
N ARG A 184 14.77 0.02 6.08
CA ARG A 184 14.56 -0.89 7.22
C ARG A 184 14.35 -0.13 8.53
N SER A 185 15.18 0.88 8.79
CA SER A 185 15.03 1.75 9.96
C SER A 185 13.66 2.46 9.96
N MET A 186 13.25 3.00 8.82
CA MET A 186 11.97 3.71 8.72
C MET A 186 10.75 2.78 8.76
N SER A 187 10.88 1.53 8.29
CA SER A 187 9.85 0.50 8.47
C SER A 187 9.64 0.16 9.94
N PHE A 188 10.71 -0.01 10.73
CA PHE A 188 10.60 -0.19 12.17
C PHE A 188 10.00 1.04 12.86
N TYR A 189 10.41 2.24 12.47
CA TYR A 189 9.83 3.47 13.00
C TYR A 189 8.32 3.55 12.75
N ALA A 190 7.85 3.23 11.54
CA ALA A 190 6.41 3.17 11.25
C ALA A 190 5.70 2.17 12.17
N ALA A 191 6.20 0.93 12.26
CA ALA A 191 5.60 -0.11 13.10
C ALA A 191 5.51 0.30 14.58
N LEU A 192 6.58 0.89 15.13
CA LEU A 192 6.63 1.35 16.53
C LEU A 192 5.64 2.48 16.81
N LYS A 193 5.29 3.29 15.81
CA LYS A 193 4.38 4.45 15.96
C LYS A 193 2.92 4.13 15.67
N LEU A 194 2.56 2.89 15.30
CA LEU A 194 1.17 2.53 15.00
C LEU A 194 0.20 2.76 16.16
N ASN A 195 0.67 2.62 17.41
CA ASN A 195 -0.16 2.84 18.61
C ASN A 195 0.00 4.25 19.21
N ALA A 196 0.75 5.13 18.56
CA ALA A 196 0.90 6.52 18.99
C ALA A 196 -0.41 7.31 18.77
N PRO A 197 -0.56 8.48 19.42
CA PRO A 197 -1.61 9.44 19.10
C PRO A 197 -1.68 9.73 17.59
N GLU A 198 -2.87 10.07 17.10
CA GLU A 198 -3.15 10.14 15.67
C GLU A 198 -2.22 11.08 14.90
N ASP A 199 -1.96 12.27 15.44
CA ASP A 199 -1.08 13.25 14.83
C ASP A 199 0.35 12.74 14.70
N GLU A 200 0.87 12.10 15.75
CA GLU A 200 2.20 11.51 15.77
C GLU A 200 2.32 10.31 14.82
N ARG A 201 1.32 9.43 14.84
CA ARG A 201 1.26 8.26 13.95
C ARG A 201 1.24 8.70 12.49
N ARG A 202 0.40 9.65 12.11
CA ARG A 202 0.30 10.19 10.75
C ARG A 202 1.63 10.75 10.26
N ARG A 203 2.28 11.59 11.08
CA ARG A 203 3.62 12.13 10.79
C ARG A 203 4.63 11.00 10.56
N ALA A 204 4.58 9.95 11.37
CA ALA A 204 5.48 8.82 11.22
C ALA A 204 5.25 8.05 9.92
N MET A 205 3.99 7.79 9.54
CA MET A 205 3.64 7.12 8.29
C MET A 205 4.11 7.91 7.07
N ALA A 206 3.88 9.22 7.04
CA ALA A 206 4.29 10.08 5.92
C ALA A 206 5.83 10.07 5.75
N ARG A 207 6.58 10.26 6.84
CA ARG A 207 8.04 10.21 6.82
C ARG A 207 8.56 8.85 6.36
N ALA A 208 7.97 7.76 6.86
CA ALA A 208 8.37 6.42 6.47
C ALA A 208 8.10 6.13 5.00
N LYS A 209 6.90 6.45 4.49
CA LYS A 209 6.56 6.25 3.09
C LYS A 209 7.39 7.10 2.14
N TYR A 210 7.70 8.34 2.52
CA TYR A 210 8.63 9.16 1.75
C TYR A 210 10.00 8.49 1.61
N GLN A 211 10.64 8.11 2.72
CA GLN A 211 11.96 7.48 2.69
C GLN A 211 11.93 6.14 1.94
N LEU A 212 10.94 5.29 2.20
CA LEU A 212 10.82 4.03 1.49
C LEU A 212 10.55 4.22 0.01
N GLY A 213 9.75 5.20 -0.39
CA GLY A 213 9.52 5.53 -1.79
C GLY A 213 10.83 5.86 -2.52
N MET A 214 11.68 6.70 -1.91
CA MET A 214 13.01 7.00 -2.43
C MET A 214 13.89 5.74 -2.52
N SER A 215 13.92 4.92 -1.47
CA SER A 215 14.75 3.71 -1.43
C SER A 215 14.29 2.63 -2.41
N MET A 216 12.98 2.38 -2.53
CA MET A 216 12.39 1.42 -3.47
C MET A 216 12.76 1.77 -4.91
N ARG A 217 12.61 3.05 -5.28
CA ARG A 217 12.98 3.54 -6.60
C ARG A 217 14.46 3.38 -6.86
N PHE A 218 15.31 3.79 -5.92
CA PHE A 218 16.76 3.71 -6.08
C PHE A 218 17.24 2.27 -6.24
N VAL A 219 16.85 1.37 -5.31
CA VAL A 219 17.26 -0.04 -5.33
C VAL A 219 16.76 -0.73 -6.60
N GLY A 220 15.47 -0.55 -6.95
CA GLY A 220 14.90 -1.16 -8.15
C GLY A 220 15.61 -0.70 -9.42
N GLN A 221 15.84 0.60 -9.59
CA GLN A 221 16.49 1.15 -10.80
C GLN A 221 17.96 0.73 -10.90
N GLN A 222 18.72 0.76 -9.79
CA GLN A 222 20.10 0.30 -9.81
C GLN A 222 20.20 -1.19 -10.10
N ALA A 223 19.29 -2.01 -9.58
CA ALA A 223 19.25 -3.44 -9.86
C ALA A 223 19.09 -3.70 -11.37
N VAL A 224 18.13 -3.05 -12.03
CA VAL A 224 17.96 -3.16 -13.49
C VAL A 224 19.23 -2.76 -14.24
N GLN A 225 19.85 -1.63 -13.87
CA GLN A 225 21.07 -1.14 -14.51
C GLN A 225 22.26 -2.12 -14.35
N LEU A 226 22.41 -2.74 -13.18
CA LEU A 226 23.48 -3.70 -12.91
C LEU A 226 23.31 -5.04 -13.66
N HIS A 227 22.08 -5.38 -14.06
CA HIS A 227 21.82 -6.53 -14.92
C HIS A 227 21.92 -6.19 -16.42
N GLY A 228 21.88 -4.91 -16.79
CA GLY A 228 21.88 -4.48 -18.18
C GLY A 228 20.64 -4.94 -18.93
N GLY A 229 20.80 -5.38 -20.19
CA GLY A 229 19.67 -5.73 -21.06
C GLY A 229 18.76 -6.84 -20.53
N ILE A 230 19.28 -7.84 -19.81
CA ILE A 230 18.43 -8.89 -19.23
C ILE A 230 17.59 -8.38 -18.05
N GLY A 231 17.98 -7.25 -17.44
CA GLY A 231 17.24 -6.63 -16.34
C GLY A 231 15.92 -5.99 -16.77
N VAL A 232 15.70 -5.78 -18.07
CA VAL A 232 14.46 -5.21 -18.62
C VAL A 232 13.55 -6.27 -19.26
N THR A 233 13.92 -7.55 -19.24
CA THR A 233 13.11 -8.65 -19.78
C THR A 233 12.39 -9.40 -18.66
N ASP A 234 11.30 -10.08 -18.99
CA ASP A 234 10.61 -10.96 -18.03
C ASP A 234 11.33 -12.30 -17.80
N GLU A 235 12.44 -12.55 -18.51
CA GLU A 235 13.25 -13.79 -18.40
C GLU A 235 14.05 -13.87 -17.10
N TYR A 236 14.34 -12.73 -16.47
CA TYR A 236 15.11 -12.69 -15.22
C TYR A 236 14.33 -12.03 -14.09
N ILE A 237 14.42 -12.61 -12.90
CA ILE A 237 13.56 -12.27 -11.75
C ILE A 237 13.67 -10.79 -11.30
N VAL A 238 14.77 -10.11 -11.61
CA VAL A 238 15.00 -8.71 -11.19
C VAL A 238 13.96 -7.74 -11.75
N SER A 239 13.46 -7.97 -12.97
CA SER A 239 12.45 -7.11 -13.59
C SER A 239 11.10 -7.21 -12.86
N HIS A 240 10.77 -8.40 -12.35
CA HIS A 240 9.57 -8.62 -11.53
C HIS A 240 9.67 -7.90 -10.19
N TYR A 241 10.83 -7.95 -9.53
CA TYR A 241 11.05 -7.15 -8.32
C TYR A 241 11.00 -5.64 -8.59
N PHE A 242 11.53 -5.16 -9.71
CA PHE A 242 11.43 -3.75 -10.10
C PHE A 242 9.96 -3.31 -10.29
N LYS A 243 9.15 -4.10 -10.99
CA LYS A 243 7.71 -3.83 -11.18
C LYS A 243 6.99 -3.82 -9.83
N LYS A 244 7.27 -4.79 -8.95
CA LYS A 244 6.71 -4.87 -7.59
C LYS A 244 7.05 -3.62 -6.76
N LEU A 245 8.33 -3.23 -6.70
CA LEU A 245 8.76 -2.02 -5.97
C LEU A 245 8.09 -0.76 -6.51
N THR A 246 7.89 -0.68 -7.84
CA THR A 246 7.21 0.45 -8.48
C THR A 246 5.73 0.51 -8.10
N ALA A 247 5.02 -0.63 -8.09
CA ALA A 247 3.62 -0.69 -7.67
C ALA A 247 3.45 -0.36 -6.16
N MET A 248 4.34 -0.88 -5.31
CA MET A 248 4.33 -0.59 -3.87
C MET A 248 4.61 0.88 -3.55
N GLU A 249 5.45 1.54 -4.34
CA GLU A 249 5.73 2.97 -4.20
C GLU A 249 4.46 3.81 -4.34
N MET A 250 3.56 3.45 -5.27
CA MET A 250 2.29 4.15 -5.51
C MET A 250 1.17 3.75 -4.53
N THR A 251 1.32 2.66 -3.79
CA THR A 251 0.30 2.16 -2.87
C THR A 251 0.20 3.05 -1.63
N PHE A 252 -1.03 3.43 -1.24
CA PHE A 252 -1.33 4.34 -0.13
C PHE A 252 -0.64 5.72 -0.22
N GLY A 253 -0.42 6.22 -1.44
CA GLY A 253 0.30 7.47 -1.66
C GLY A 253 1.72 7.26 -2.12
N ASP A 254 2.10 7.99 -3.17
CA ASP A 254 3.46 8.01 -3.69
C ASP A 254 4.40 8.90 -2.88
N THR A 255 5.68 8.87 -3.24
CA THR A 255 6.74 9.63 -2.60
C THR A 255 6.43 11.13 -2.55
N LEU A 256 5.83 11.69 -3.61
CA LEU A 256 5.55 13.13 -3.69
C LEU A 256 4.37 13.53 -2.81
N HIS A 257 3.34 12.69 -2.72
CA HIS A 257 2.24 12.90 -1.78
C HIS A 257 2.74 12.96 -0.34
N HIS A 258 3.52 11.96 0.06
CA HIS A 258 4.05 11.88 1.42
C HIS A 258 5.08 12.98 1.71
N LEU A 259 5.84 13.43 0.70
CA LEU A 259 6.70 14.62 0.84
C LEU A 259 5.87 15.89 1.09
N GLY A 260 4.75 16.04 0.38
CA GLY A 260 3.80 17.14 0.62
C GLY A 260 3.30 17.14 2.05
N ASP A 261 2.81 15.99 2.53
CA ASP A 261 2.33 15.83 3.91
C ASP A 261 3.42 16.15 4.94
N VAL A 262 4.67 15.67 4.71
CA VAL A 262 5.81 16.00 5.57
C VAL A 262 6.06 17.50 5.56
N SER A 263 6.06 18.14 4.39
CA SER A 263 6.33 19.57 4.22
C SER A 263 5.27 20.45 4.90
N GLU A 264 3.98 20.12 4.79
CA GLU A 264 2.89 20.85 5.45
C GLU A 264 2.99 20.79 6.98
N GLN A 265 3.66 19.76 7.50
CA GLN A 265 3.84 19.53 8.94
C GLN A 265 5.20 20.05 9.45
N MET A 266 6.06 20.58 8.58
CA MET A 266 7.26 21.28 9.01
C MET A 266 6.85 22.63 9.60
N GLN A 267 7.08 22.81 10.89
CA GLN A 267 6.95 24.11 11.52
C GLN A 267 8.23 24.92 11.26
N ASP A 268 8.12 26.24 11.12
CA ASP A 268 9.24 27.19 10.98
C ASP A 268 10.15 27.28 12.21
N THR A 269 10.16 26.26 13.07
CA THR A 269 11.17 26.14 14.12
C THR A 269 12.42 25.51 13.51
N ALA A 270 13.16 26.34 12.77
CA ALA A 270 14.58 26.14 12.59
C ALA A 270 15.21 26.19 14.00
N GLY A 271 15.29 25.04 14.66
CA GLY A 271 16.09 24.85 15.87
C GLY A 271 17.57 24.94 15.53
N VAL A 272 18.01 26.11 15.10
CA VAL A 272 19.42 26.50 15.09
C VAL A 272 19.66 27.12 16.46
N PHE A 273 20.19 26.30 17.37
CA PHE A 273 20.83 26.64 18.65
C PHE A 273 20.20 27.81 19.45
N ALA A 274 19.48 27.46 20.52
CA ALA A 274 19.36 28.31 21.70
C ALA A 274 20.08 27.61 22.87
#